data_AF-A0A2S5QQX1-F1
#
_entry.id   AF-A0A2S5QQX1-F1
#
_cell.length_a   1.000
_cell.length_b   1.000
_cell.length_c   1.000
_cell.angle_alpha   90.00
_cell.angle_beta   90.00
_cell.angle_gamma   90.00
#
_symmetry.space_group_name_H-M   'P 1'
#
loop_
_entity.id
_entity.type
_entity.pdbx_description
1 polymer ?
#
loop_
_entity_poly.entity_id
_entity_poly.type
_entity_poly.pdbx_seq_one_letter_code
_entity_poly.pdbx_strand_id
1 'polypeptide(L)' 'MTDIAQRLNRDRSAVKRDIDVLQSIGLVELHTLKNAGHGTKKEVVACDNQVLLAW' A
#
# COMPACT_ATOMS: atom_id res chain seq x y z
N MET A 1 5.46 3.27 1.86
CA MET A 1 5.47 3.28 0.37
C MET A 1 6.84 2.94 -0.20
N THR A 2 7.95 3.44 0.37
CA THR A 2 9.31 3.25 -0.15
C THR A 2 9.71 1.77 -0.29
N ASP A 3 9.42 0.92 0.69
CA ASP A 3 9.76 -0.51 0.65
C ASP A 3 9.10 -1.26 -0.52
N ILE A 4 7.79 -1.03 -0.73
CA ILE A 4 7.06 -1.67 -1.84
C ILE A 4 7.61 -1.20 -3.19
N ALA A 5 7.91 0.10 -3.32
CA ALA A 5 8.53 0.66 -4.51
C ALA A 5 9.91 0.05 -4.81
N GLN A 6 10.74 -0.16 -3.78
CA GLN A 6 12.03 -0.84 -3.94
C GLN A 6 11.87 -2.31 -4.34
N ARG A 7 10.95 -3.05 -3.70
CA ARG A 7 10.71 -4.47 -4.02
C ARG A 7 10.14 -4.69 -5.42
N LEU A 8 9.27 -3.80 -5.87
CA LEU A 8 8.70 -3.84 -7.23
C LEU A 8 9.62 -3.21 -8.27
N ASN A 9 10.76 -2.63 -7.87
CA ASN A 9 11.65 -1.83 -8.72
C ASN A 9 10.87 -0.81 -9.57
N ARG A 10 9.96 -0.06 -8.92
CA ARG A 10 9.01 0.83 -9.59
C ARG A 10 8.92 2.17 -8.86
N ASP A 11 8.57 3.22 -9.59
CA ASP A 11 8.45 4.56 -9.02
C ASP A 11 7.42 4.64 -7.88
N ARG A 12 7.76 5.43 -6.86
CA ARG A 12 6.91 5.64 -5.67
C ARG A 12 5.51 6.18 -6.02
N SER A 13 5.40 7.01 -7.06
CA SER A 13 4.12 7.59 -7.49
C SER A 13 3.23 6.59 -8.24
N ALA A 14 3.83 5.61 -8.93
CA ALA A 14 3.09 4.51 -9.55
C ALA A 14 2.57 3.56 -8.47
N VAL A 15 3.43 3.17 -7.52
CA VAL A 15 3.05 2.33 -6.38
C VAL A 15 1.96 2.95 -5.53
N LYS A 16 2.03 4.27 -5.27
CA LYS A 16 0.95 4.97 -4.57
C LYS A 16 -0.38 4.85 -5.32
N ARG A 17 -0.40 5.10 -6.63
CA ARG A 17 -1.61 5.01 -7.44
C ARG A 17 -2.22 3.61 -7.39
N ASP A 18 -1.41 2.57 -7.52
CA ASP A 18 -1.90 1.20 -7.45
C ASP A 18 -2.51 0.91 -6.06
N ILE A 19 -1.87 1.37 -4.99
CA ILE A 19 -2.37 1.16 -3.63
C ILE A 19 -3.64 1.96 -3.36
N ASP A 20 -3.76 3.19 -3.88
CA ASP A 20 -4.99 3.96 -3.80
C ASP A 20 -6.14 3.21 -4.51
N VAL A 21 -5.88 2.59 -5.67
CA VAL A 21 -6.87 1.76 -6.39
C VAL A 21 -7.24 0.53 -5.56
N LEU A 22 -6.26 -0.22 -5.05
CA LEU A 22 -6.52 -1.41 -4.22
C LEU A 22 -7.29 -1.05 -2.94
N GLN A 23 -7.01 0.10 -2.33
CA GLN A 23 -7.74 0.59 -1.17
C GLN A 23 -9.19 0.92 -1.52
N SER A 24 -9.43 1.55 -2.68
CA SER A 24 -10.77 1.93 -3.12
C SER A 24 -11.71 0.74 -3.32
N ILE A 25 -11.16 -0.44 -3.61
CA ILE A 25 -11.90 -1.70 -3.75
C ILE A 25 -11.81 -2.59 -2.50
N GLY A 26 -11.28 -2.06 -1.39
CA GLY A 26 -11.26 -2.73 -0.09
C GLY A 26 -10.25 -3.89 0.05
N LEU A 27 -9.30 -4.02 -0.88
CA LEU A 27 -8.31 -5.10 -0.84
C LEU A 27 -7.14 -4.81 0.12
N VAL A 28 -6.87 -3.53 0.35
CA VAL A 28 -5.83 -3.09 1.28
C VAL A 28 -6.33 -1.94 2.15
N GLU A 29 -5.81 -1.87 3.36
CA GLU A 29 -6.00 -0.76 4.28
C GLU A 29 -4.71 0.04 4.46
N LEU A 30 -4.86 1.35 4.63
CA LEU A 30 -3.76 2.26 4.92
C LEU A 30 -3.85 2.78 6.35
N HIS A 31 -2.88 2.41 7.18
CA HIS A 31 -2.76 2.87 8.55
C HIS A 31 -1.70 3.96 8.63
N THR A 32 -2.05 5.10 9.21
CA THR A 32 -1.08 6.18 9.46
C THR A 32 -0.58 6.05 10.89
N LEU A 33 0.68 5.63 11.04
CA LEU A 33 1.31 5.43 12.33
C LEU A 33 2.25 6.58 12.64
N LYS A 34 2.28 6.99 13.92
CA LYS A 34 3.29 7.93 14.41
C LYS A 34 4.64 7.23 14.42
N ASN A 35 5.65 7.85 13.83
CA ASN A 35 7.00 7.36 13.87
C ASN A 35 7.70 7.90 15.13
N ALA A 36 8.34 7.05 15.94
CA ALA A 36 9.04 7.49 17.14
C ALA A 36 10.28 8.30 16.73
N GLY A 37 10.23 9.62 16.87
CA GLY A 37 11.37 10.52 16.59
C GLY A 37 10.99 11.72 15.73
N HIS A 38 10.28 11.54 14.61
CA HIS A 38 9.62 12.60 13.84
C HIS A 38 8.82 12.01 12.66
N GLY A 39 7.65 12.59 12.37
CA GLY A 39 6.85 12.30 11.18
C GLY A 39 5.82 11.18 11.33
N THR A 40 5.14 10.89 10.21
CA THR A 40 4.16 9.81 10.08
C THR A 40 4.67 8.78 9.06
N LYS A 41 4.41 7.50 9.33
CA LYS A 41 4.60 6.43 8.34
C LYS A 41 3.24 5.92 7.89
N LYS A 42 3.15 5.53 6.61
CA LYS A 42 2.00 4.81 6.06
C LYS A 42 2.32 3.33 6.00
N GLU A 43 1.56 2.54 6.74
CA GLU A 43 1.57 1.09 6.70
C GLU A 43 0.43 0.61 5.79
N VAL A 44 0.73 -0.37 4.94
CA VAL A 44 -0.24 -0.98 4.03
C VAL A 44 -0.51 -2.37 4.56
N VAL A 45 -1.76 -2.68 4.82
CA VAL A 45 -2.20 -3.97 5.36
C VAL A 45 -3.09 -4.64 4.32
N ALA A 46 -2.86 -5.91 4.01
CA ALA A 46 -3.75 -6.67 3.15
C ALA A 46 -5.04 -7.00 3.94
N CYS A 47 -6.20 -6.65 3.39
CA CYS A 47 -7.49 -6.98 3.97
C CYS A 47 -7.95 -8.38 3.57
N ASP A 48 -7.53 -8.81 2.37
CA ASP A 48 -7.76 -10.16 1.87
C ASP A 48 -6.45 -10.83 1.49
N ASN A 49 -6.38 -12.14 1.69
CA ASN A 49 -5.19 -12.92 1.40
C ASN A 49 -5.15 -13.33 -0.08
N GLN A 50 -6.31 -13.38 -0.75
CA GLN A 50 -6.42 -13.80 -2.15
C GLN A 50 -7.52 -13.01 -2.88
N VAL A 51 -7.30 -12.74 -4.16
CA VAL A 51 -8.30 -12.11 -5.03
C VAL A 51 -8.55 -13.03 -6.21
N LEU A 52 -9.81 -13.47 -6.36
CA LEU A 52 -10.24 -14.23 -7.53
C LEU A 52 -10.43 -13.27 -8.70
N LEU A 53 -9.57 -13.40 -9.70
CA LEU A 53 -9.76 -12.74 -10.98
C LEU A 53 -10.76 -13.55 -11.80
N ALA A 54 -11.95 -13.01 -12.01
CA ALA A 54 -12.88 -13.56 -12.99
C ALA A 54 -12.33 -13.24 -14.39
N TRP A 55 -12.11 -14.29 -15.18
CA TRP A 55 -11.69 -14.22 -16.58
C TRP A 55 -12.89 -14.11 -17.51
#